data_AF-A0A257A3K1-F1
#
_entry.id   AF-A0A257A3K1-F1
#
_cell.length_a   1.000
_cell.length_b   1.000
_cell.length_c   1.000
_cell.angle_alpha   90.00
_cell.angle_beta   90.00
_cell.angle_gamma   90.00
#
_symmetry.space_group_name_H-M   'P 1'
#
loop_
_entity.id
_entity.type
_entity.pdbx_description
1 polymer ?
#
loop_
_entity_poly.entity_id
_entity_poly.type
_entity_poly.pdbx_seq_one_letter_code
_entity_poly.pdbx_strand_id
1 'polypeptide(L)'
;MIKVFPKDININLDNLVETIRKNLPPYYEIKKYEKVPIAFGLSALVLSITMPEYVKGGTEELENLIRSLDEVSEVNVEYVSRI
;
A
#
# COMPACT_ATOMS: atom_id res chain seq x y z
N MET A 1 -4.55 6.75 3.51
CA MET A 1 -4.64 5.45 4.17
C MET A 1 -5.08 4.40 3.18
N ILE A 2 -4.14 3.50 2.88
CA ILE A 2 -4.33 2.31 2.07
C ILE A 2 -3.98 1.12 2.95
N LYS A 3 -4.85 0.13 3.01
CA LYS A 3 -4.61 -1.14 3.69
C LYS A 3 -4.16 -2.16 2.66
N VAL A 4 -2.99 -2.75 2.89
CA VAL A 4 -2.39 -3.78 2.06
C VAL A 4 -2.37 -5.06 2.87
N PHE A 5 -3.05 -6.08 2.35
CA PHE A 5 -3.12 -7.39 2.97
C PHE A 5 -2.07 -8.29 2.32
N PRO A 6 -1.16 -8.90 3.09
CA PRO A 6 -0.20 -9.83 2.53
C PRO A 6 -0.89 -11.12 2.08
N LYS A 7 -0.26 -11.89 1.19
CA LYS A 7 -0.77 -13.22 0.78
C LYS A 7 -0.84 -14.22 1.93
N ASP A 8 0.10 -14.16 2.87
CA ASP A 8 0.10 -15.02 4.05
C ASP A 8 0.92 -14.42 5.21
N ILE A 9 0.92 -15.10 6.36
CA ILE A 9 1.55 -14.65 7.61
C ILE A 9 3.09 -14.65 7.57
N ASN A 10 3.72 -15.31 6.60
CA ASN A 10 5.18 -15.37 6.49
C ASN A 10 5.75 -14.17 5.71
N ILE A 11 4.89 -13.36 5.09
CA ILE A 11 5.31 -12.15 4.38
C ILE A 11 5.83 -11.12 5.39
N ASN A 12 7.10 -10.74 5.24
CA ASN A 12 7.69 -9.68 6.04
C ASN A 12 7.16 -8.31 5.58
N LEU A 13 6.36 -7.66 6.44
CA LEU A 13 5.75 -6.37 6.11
C LEU A 13 6.74 -5.21 5.98
N ASP A 14 7.92 -5.26 6.61
CA ASP A 14 8.95 -4.22 6.40
C ASP A 14 9.55 -4.35 5.00
N ASN A 15 9.83 -5.57 4.56
CA ASN A 15 10.28 -5.82 3.19
C ASN A 15 9.21 -5.43 2.17
N LEU A 16 7.93 -5.71 2.47
CA LEU A 16 6.82 -5.33 1.60
C LEU A 16 6.72 -3.81 1.43
N VAL A 17 6.94 -3.02 2.50
CA VAL A 17 7.00 -1.55 2.39
C VAL A 17 8.10 -1.13 1.41
N GLU A 18 9.28 -1.73 1.51
CA GLU A 18 10.40 -1.42 0.62
C GLU A 18 10.14 -1.84 -0.83
N THR A 19 9.50 -3.00 -1.05
CA THR A 19 9.04 -3.44 -2.37
C THR A 19 8.05 -2.42 -2.95
N ILE A 20 7.05 -1.98 -2.17
CA ILE A 20 6.08 -0.98 -2.62
C ILE A 20 6.79 0.34 -2.96
N ARG A 21 7.67 0.85 -2.08
CA ARG A 21 8.43 2.09 -2.34
C ARG A 21 9.21 2.05 -3.64
N LYS A 22 9.82 0.91 -3.97
CA LYS A 22 10.61 0.74 -5.20
C LYS A 22 9.76 0.70 -6.47
N ASN A 23 8.54 0.19 -6.37
CA ASN A 23 7.63 0.08 -7.51
C ASN A 23 6.76 1.34 -7.69
N LEU A 24 6.61 2.17 -6.65
CA LEU A 24 5.87 3.41 -6.75
C LEU A 24 6.57 4.41 -7.70
N PRO A 25 5.82 5.01 -8.64
CA PRO A 25 6.28 6.17 -9.38
C PRO A 25 6.74 7.31 -8.45
N PRO A 26 7.70 8.16 -8.87
CA PRO A 26 8.32 9.18 -8.03
C PRO A 26 7.37 10.26 -7.52
N TYR A 27 6.17 10.35 -8.09
CA TYR A 27 5.13 11.29 -7.68
C TYR A 27 4.23 10.77 -6.57
N TYR A 28 4.26 9.47 -6.27
CA TYR A 28 3.66 8.92 -5.06
C TYR A 28 4.71 8.86 -3.95
N GLU A 29 4.31 9.22 -2.73
CA GLU A 29 5.22 9.15 -1.58
C GLU A 29 4.54 8.51 -0.38
N ILE A 30 5.17 7.47 0.18
CA ILE A 30 4.75 6.88 1.44
C ILE A 30 5.27 7.73 2.59
N LYS A 31 4.39 8.52 3.21
CA LYS A 31 4.73 9.39 4.34
C LYS A 31 4.91 8.60 5.64
N LYS A 32 4.06 7.59 5.86
CA LYS A 32 4.05 6.76 7.07
C LYS A 32 3.52 5.38 6.75
N TYR A 33 3.93 4.40 7.55
CA TYR A 33 3.34 3.08 7.54
C TYR A 33 3.21 2.53 8.96
N GLU A 34 2.27 1.61 9.14
CA GLU A 34 2.06 0.88 10.38
C GLU A 34 1.61 -0.55 10.08
N LYS A 35 1.83 -1.46 11.04
CA LYS A 35 1.37 -2.85 10.97
C LYS A 35 0.21 -3.00 11.94
N VAL A 36 -0.96 -3.34 11.41
CA VAL A 36 -2.18 -3.47 12.20
C VAL A 36 -2.54 -4.96 12.29
N PRO A 37 -2.49 -5.57 13.49
CA PRO A 37 -2.95 -6.93 13.69
C PRO A 37 -4.44 -7.07 13.34
N ILE A 38 -4.80 -8.16 12.66
CA ILE A 38 -6.19 -8.45 12.32
C ILE A 38 -6.68 -9.67 13.12
N ALA A 39 -6.21 -10.86 12.74
CA ALA A 39 -6.54 -12.13 13.38
C ALA A 39 -5.56 -13.23 12.94
N PHE A 40 -5.47 -14.32 13.71
CA PHE A 40 -4.69 -15.52 13.34
C PHE A 40 -3.22 -15.24 12.96
N GLY A 41 -2.59 -14.26 13.61
CA GLY A 41 -1.21 -13.84 13.32
C GLY A 41 -1.05 -13.00 12.05
N LEU A 42 -2.11 -12.78 11.28
CA LEU A 42 -2.11 -11.91 10.12
C LEU A 42 -2.14 -10.45 10.56
N SER A 43 -1.27 -9.64 9.96
CA SER A 43 -1.27 -8.18 10.08
C SER A 43 -1.45 -7.56 8.70
N ALA A 44 -2.24 -6.49 8.62
CA ALA A 44 -2.25 -5.62 7.45
C ALA A 44 -1.16 -4.57 7.56
N LEU A 45 -0.64 -4.17 6.41
CA LEU A 45 0.21 -3.00 6.28
C LEU A 45 -0.67 -1.80 5.92
N VAL A 46 -0.69 -0.78 6.78
CA VAL A 46 -1.44 0.45 6.52
C VAL A 46 -0.47 1.54 6.09
N LEU A 47 -0.73 2.16 4.94
CA LEU A 47 0.12 3.15 4.30
C LEU A 47 -0.57 4.51 4.24
N SER A 48 0.15 5.56 4.63
CA SER A 48 -0.23 6.95 4.31
C SER A 48 0.54 7.39 3.09
N ILE A 49 -0.17 7.67 2.00
CA ILE A 49 0.40 8.02 0.70
C ILE A 49 -0.11 9.40 0.27
N THR A 50 0.80 10.25 -0.20
CA THR A 50 0.47 11.49 -0.91
C THR A 50 0.47 11.25 -2.41
N MET A 51 -0.51 11.84 -3.09
CA MET A 51 -0.71 11.78 -4.54
C MET A 51 -0.86 13.20 -5.09
N PRO A 52 -0.28 13.54 -6.25
CA PRO A 52 -0.46 14.85 -6.86
C PRO A 52 -1.87 15.07 -7.39
N GLU A 53 -2.35 16.31 -7.38
CA GLU A 53 -3.67 16.67 -7.95
C GLU A 53 -3.81 16.37 -9.45
N TYR A 54 -2.71 16.41 -10.21
CA TYR A 54 -2.74 16.17 -11.66
C TYR A 54 -2.96 14.70 -12.05
N VAL A 55 -2.88 13.76 -11.11
CA VAL A 55 -3.14 12.34 -11.37
C VAL A 55 -4.64 12.14 -11.64
N LYS A 56 -4.94 11.70 -12.87
CA LYS A 56 -6.30 11.41 -13.33
C LYS A 56 -6.70 9.97 -12.97
N GLY A 57 -8.00 9.69 -12.91
CA GLY A 57 -8.50 8.34 -12.62
C GLY A 57 -8.54 7.98 -11.12
N GLY A 58 -8.21 8.91 -10.22
CA GLY A 58 -8.32 8.68 -8.79
C GLY A 58 -7.17 7.83 -8.26
N THR A 59 -7.48 6.75 -7.56
CA THR A 59 -6.50 5.86 -6.92
C THR A 59 -6.27 4.55 -7.67
N GLU A 60 -6.93 4.37 -8.81
CA GLU A 60 -6.91 3.11 -9.57
C GLU A 60 -5.49 2.67 -9.96
N GLU A 61 -4.67 3.61 -10.46
CA GLU A 61 -3.26 3.34 -10.79
C GLU A 61 -2.50 2.80 -9.58
N LEU A 62 -2.59 3.52 -8.45
CA LEU A 62 -1.92 3.19 -7.19
C LEU A 62 -2.36 1.82 -6.65
N GLU A 63 -3.66 1.53 -6.72
CA GLU A 63 -4.23 0.25 -6.31
C GLU A 63 -3.70 -0.90 -7.15
N ASN A 64 -3.73 -0.75 -8.48
CA ASN A 64 -3.28 -1.78 -9.41
C ASN A 64 -1.79 -2.04 -9.27
N LEU A 65 -0.99 -1.00 -9.05
CA LEU A 65 0.46 -1.12 -8.84
C LEU A 65 0.77 -1.96 -7.61
N ILE A 66 0.12 -1.67 -6.48
CA ILE A 66 0.31 -2.43 -5.24
C ILE A 66 -0.26 -3.84 -5.37
N ARG A 67 -1.44 -4.00 -5.98
CA ARG A 67 -2.11 -5.31 -6.17
C ARG A 67 -1.34 -6.24 -7.09
N SER A 68 -0.52 -5.72 -8.01
CA SER A 68 0.31 -6.51 -8.91
C SER A 68 1.52 -7.18 -8.23
N LEU A 69 1.84 -6.80 -6.98
CA LEU A 69 2.94 -7.39 -6.24
C LEU A 69 2.58 -8.80 -5.78
N ASP A 70 3.50 -9.74 -5.97
CA ASP A 70 3.29 -11.14 -5.61
C ASP A 70 3.11 -11.37 -4.11
N GLU A 71 3.55 -10.45 -3.26
CA GLU A 71 3.35 -10.55 -1.82
C GLU A 71 1.96 -10.08 -1.36
N VAL A 72 1.15 -9.47 -2.24
CA VAL A 72 -0.12 -8.83 -1.90
C VAL A 72 -1.31 -9.71 -2.31
N SER A 73 -2.28 -9.88 -1.41
CA SER A 73 -3.56 -10.54 -1.70
C SER A 73 -4.67 -9.53 -2.02
N GLU A 74 -4.73 -8.44 -1.26
CA GLU A 74 -5.80 -7.46 -1.35
C GLU A 74 -5.28 -6.06 -1.03
N VAL A 75 -5.89 -5.06 -1.67
CA VAL A 75 -5.61 -3.64 -1.43
C VAL A 75 -6.94 -2.94 -1.24
N ASN A 76 -7.09 -2.25 -0.11
CA ASN A 76 -8.26 -1.45 0.23
C ASN A 76 -7.86 0.01 0.43
N VAL A 77 -8.40 0.90 -0.40
CA VAL A 77 -8.17 2.34 -0.30
C VAL A 77 -9.29 2.98 0.48
N GLU A 78 -8.94 3.63 1.60
CA GLU A 78 -9.91 4.40 2.39
C GLU A 78 -9.85 5.89 2.04
N TYR A 79 -8.65 6.44 1.90
CA TYR A 79 -8.41 7.85 1.61
C TYR A 79 -6.99 8.03 1.11
N VAL A 80 -6.73 9.03 0.27
CA VAL A 80 -5.35 9.46 -0.08
C VAL A 80 -5.25 10.97 0.06
N SER A 81 -4.11 11.46 0.53
CA SER A 81 -3.86 12.89 0.61
C SER A 81 -3.48 13.40 -0.77
N ARG A 82 -4.33 14.26 -1.34
CA ARG A 82 -4.01 14.97 -2.59
C ARG A 82 -3.25 16.25 -2.27
N ILE A 83 -2.14 16.49 -2.97
CA ILE A 83 -1.27 17.66 -2.81
C ILE A 83 -0.97 18.35 -4.14
#